data_AF-A0A923TME6-F1
#
_entry.id   AF-A0A923TME6-F1
#
_cell.length_a   1.000
_cell.length_b   1.000
_cell.length_c   1.000
_cell.angle_alpha   90.00
_cell.angle_beta   90.00
_cell.angle_gamma   90.00
#
_symmetry.space_group_name_H-M   'P 1'
#
loop_
_entity.id
_entity.type
_entity.pdbx_description
1 polymer ?
#
loop_
_entity_poly.entity_id
_entity_poly.type
_entity_poly.pdbx_seq_one_letter_code
_entity_poly.pdbx_strand_id
1 'polypeptide(L)'
;MTAGKGESTSRSQAVASCRRCRSRCRSSWDFLRQLRAAADVSAVPTDATAWFREPGRGKCTRPERERRFLVARSVPEGEAARLIEDRYLEGMSLRLRRVTQDRRSVHTLTQKVRTEASDPSEVLVTNTYTSEGEYSRLSAFPGHDVVKTRTVVATMSHHFVVDEFHERLAGLRLAEVEVTDLAKPLDLPEWLLAEVSHDDRFSGGHLAVTDASQLTEMLKAF
;
A
#
# COMPACT_ATOMS: atom_id res chain seq x y z
N MET A 1 75.28 -11.36 29.13
CA MET A 1 75.62 -12.52 28.27
C MET A 1 74.61 -12.49 27.14
N THR A 2 74.92 -11.86 26.00
CA THR A 2 75.52 -12.49 24.79
C THR A 2 74.65 -13.61 24.21
N ALA A 3 74.28 -13.70 22.92
CA ALA A 3 74.18 -12.82 21.74
C ALA A 3 74.17 -13.76 20.52
N GLY A 4 73.45 -13.42 19.45
CA GLY A 4 73.51 -14.10 18.14
C GLY A 4 72.56 -15.29 17.95
N LYS A 5 72.24 -15.71 16.70
CA LYS A 5 72.55 -15.12 15.38
C LYS A 5 71.65 -15.74 14.28
N GLY A 6 71.58 -15.11 13.09
CA GLY A 6 70.84 -15.60 11.90
C GLY A 6 70.05 -14.48 11.19
N GLU A 7 70.66 -13.51 10.49
CA GLU A 7 71.12 -13.58 9.07
C GLU A 7 70.01 -14.07 8.11
N SER A 8 69.26 -13.17 7.45
CA SER A 8 69.55 -12.44 6.17
C SER A 8 68.92 -13.14 4.95
N THR A 9 68.23 -12.47 4.01
CA THR A 9 68.83 -11.54 3.02
C THR A 9 67.80 -10.79 2.14
N SER A 10 68.09 -9.51 1.84
CA SER A 10 67.69 -8.76 0.61
C SER A 10 66.19 -8.49 0.33
N ARG A 11 65.76 -7.41 -0.37
CA ARG A 11 66.48 -6.48 -1.27
C ARG A 11 66.07 -5.00 -1.05
N SER A 12 67.02 -4.09 -1.27
CA SER A 12 66.79 -2.69 -1.70
C SER A 12 66.41 -2.65 -3.21
N GLN A 13 66.16 -1.58 -3.96
CA GLN A 13 66.24 -0.10 -3.89
C GLN A 13 65.33 0.41 -5.06
N ALA A 14 64.98 1.68 -5.28
CA ALA A 14 65.32 2.98 -4.70
C ALA A 14 64.14 3.97 -4.92
N VAL A 15 64.31 5.24 -4.56
CA VAL A 15 63.45 6.37 -5.01
C VAL A 15 64.35 7.45 -5.61
N ALA A 16 64.08 7.88 -6.85
CA ALA A 16 64.88 8.89 -7.54
C ALA A 16 64.00 10.05 -8.07
N SER A 17 64.38 11.27 -7.69
CA SER A 17 63.73 12.54 -8.02
C SER A 17 63.64 12.81 -9.53
N CYS A 18 62.57 13.48 -9.97
CA CYS A 18 62.61 14.32 -11.18
C CYS A 18 61.92 15.67 -10.94
N ARG A 19 62.66 16.78 -11.09
CA ARG A 19 62.17 18.16 -10.93
C ARG A 19 61.73 18.75 -12.28
N ARG A 20 60.48 18.54 -12.73
CA ARG A 20 59.97 19.29 -13.91
C ARG A 20 58.43 19.39 -14.05
N CYS A 21 57.76 20.13 -13.15
CA CYS A 21 56.43 20.74 -13.42
C CYS A 21 56.05 21.81 -12.37
N ARG A 22 56.61 23.03 -12.49
CA ARG A 22 56.19 24.21 -11.71
C ARG A 22 55.65 25.32 -12.62
N SER A 23 54.47 25.12 -13.21
CA SER A 23 53.78 26.18 -13.98
C SER A 23 52.25 26.00 -14.15
N ARG A 24 51.62 25.00 -13.54
CA ARG A 24 50.18 24.70 -13.76
C ARG A 24 49.34 24.57 -12.47
N CYS A 25 49.62 25.41 -11.47
CA CYS A 25 49.02 25.33 -10.13
C CYS A 25 48.25 26.60 -9.70
N ARG A 26 47.64 27.34 -10.65
CA ARG A 26 46.83 28.55 -10.40
C ARG A 26 45.57 28.64 -11.28
N SER A 27 44.91 27.51 -11.58
CA SER A 27 43.68 27.50 -12.39
C SER A 27 42.61 26.50 -11.91
N SER A 28 42.70 26.02 -10.67
CA SER A 28 41.77 25.02 -10.11
C SER A 28 40.85 25.56 -9.01
N TRP A 29 41.14 26.74 -8.45
CA TRP A 29 40.38 27.29 -7.31
C TRP A 29 39.22 28.19 -7.75
N ASP A 30 39.35 28.91 -8.87
CA ASP A 30 38.28 29.75 -9.40
C ASP A 30 37.17 28.91 -10.07
N PHE A 31 37.54 27.80 -10.72
CA PHE A 31 36.58 26.84 -11.28
C PHE A 31 35.70 26.18 -10.20
N LEU A 32 36.27 25.89 -9.03
CA LEU A 32 35.54 25.37 -7.87
C LEU A 32 34.71 26.44 -7.13
N ARG A 33 35.01 27.74 -7.31
CA ARG A 33 34.14 28.82 -6.83
C ARG A 33 32.93 29.04 -7.75
N GLN A 34 33.11 28.98 -9.06
CA GLN A 34 32.02 29.15 -10.03
C GLN A 34 30.96 28.03 -9.92
N LEU A 35 31.35 26.79 -9.64
CA LEU A 35 30.41 25.68 -9.45
C LEU A 35 29.58 25.73 -8.14
N ARG A 36 29.88 26.65 -7.22
CA ARG A 36 29.04 26.90 -6.03
C ARG A 36 28.01 28.03 -6.23
N ALA A 37 28.02 28.72 -7.37
CA ALA A 37 27.20 29.91 -7.62
C ALA A 37 25.87 29.64 -8.35
N ALA A 38 25.51 28.36 -8.60
CA ALA A 38 24.31 27.98 -9.37
C ALA A 38 23.48 26.87 -8.71
N ALA A 39 23.57 26.73 -7.39
CA ALA A 39 22.57 26.06 -6.59
C ALA A 39 21.94 27.10 -5.65
N ASP A 40 21.07 27.93 -6.21
CA ASP A 40 20.13 28.73 -5.42
C ASP A 40 19.13 27.76 -4.78
N VAL A 41 19.54 27.17 -3.65
CA VAL A 41 18.66 26.38 -2.79
C VAL A 41 17.78 27.37 -2.03
N SER A 42 16.89 28.02 -2.80
CA SER A 42 15.78 28.78 -2.27
C SER A 42 15.01 27.85 -1.34
N ALA A 43 15.02 28.17 -0.05
CA ALA A 43 14.33 27.37 0.94
C ALA A 43 12.84 27.38 0.59
N VAL A 44 12.28 26.20 0.31
CA VAL A 44 10.84 26.06 0.10
C VAL A 44 10.14 26.67 1.32
N PRO A 45 9.26 27.69 1.15
CA PRO A 45 8.60 28.33 2.27
C PRO A 45 7.89 27.28 3.11
N THR A 46 8.37 27.07 4.33
CA THR A 46 7.74 26.13 5.25
C THR A 46 6.50 26.81 5.81
N ASP A 47 5.34 26.47 5.25
CA ASP A 47 4.06 26.80 5.87
C ASP A 47 4.03 26.18 7.27
N ALA A 48 4.10 27.04 8.28
CA ALA A 48 4.12 26.67 9.69
C ALA A 48 2.79 26.04 10.16
N THR A 49 1.76 26.00 9.32
CA THR A 49 0.47 25.34 9.57
C THR A 49 0.33 23.99 8.85
N ALA A 50 1.24 23.62 7.93
CA ALA A 50 1.13 22.42 7.10
C ALA A 50 1.21 21.07 7.86
N TRP A 51 1.44 21.08 9.17
CA TRP A 51 1.32 19.94 10.08
C TRP A 51 -0.12 19.70 10.56
N PHE A 52 -0.97 20.73 10.56
CA PHE A 52 -2.38 20.64 10.94
C PHE A 52 -3.14 19.93 9.82
N ARG A 53 -3.62 18.71 10.08
CA ARG A 53 -4.27 17.86 9.09
C ARG A 53 -5.37 17.02 9.71
N GLU A 54 -6.47 16.93 8.99
CA GLU A 54 -7.59 16.04 9.30
C GLU A 54 -7.32 14.61 8.79
N PRO A 55 -8.06 13.60 9.31
CA PRO A 55 -8.16 12.28 8.68
C PRO A 55 -8.39 12.38 7.16
N GLY A 56 -7.64 11.58 6.39
CA GLY A 56 -7.71 11.63 4.92
C GLY A 56 -7.16 12.92 4.26
N ARG A 57 -6.43 13.79 4.98
CA ARG A 57 -5.71 14.96 4.41
C ARG A 57 -4.18 14.85 4.55
N GLY A 58 -3.67 13.65 4.78
CA GLY A 58 -2.24 13.37 4.95
C GLY A 58 -1.45 13.22 3.63
N LYS A 59 -0.13 13.48 3.64
CA LYS A 59 0.79 13.28 2.50
C LYS A 59 0.77 11.86 1.92
N CYS A 60 0.43 10.85 2.72
CA CYS A 60 0.34 9.45 2.31
C CYS A 60 -1.09 9.00 1.94
N THR A 61 -2.05 9.93 1.92
CA THR A 61 -3.42 9.65 1.51
C THR A 61 -3.51 9.59 -0.01
N ARG A 62 -4.30 8.67 -0.55
CA ARG A 62 -4.68 8.63 -1.96
C ARG A 62 -6.20 8.46 -2.09
N PRO A 63 -6.86 9.08 -3.08
CA PRO A 63 -8.20 8.68 -3.46
C PRO A 63 -8.13 7.30 -4.14
N GLU A 64 -9.06 6.43 -3.76
CA GLU A 64 -9.29 5.10 -4.31
C GLU A 64 -10.77 5.10 -4.73
N ARG A 65 -11.04 4.87 -6.02
CA ARG A 65 -12.40 4.81 -6.58
C ARG A 65 -12.66 3.40 -7.07
N GLU A 66 -13.62 2.73 -6.45
CA GLU A 66 -13.88 1.30 -6.68
C GLU A 66 -15.29 1.13 -7.27
N ARG A 67 -15.38 0.52 -8.46
CA ARG A 67 -16.66 -0.04 -8.93
C ARG A 67 -16.79 -1.47 -8.42
N ARG A 68 -17.95 -1.80 -7.85
CA ARG A 68 -18.21 -3.05 -7.12
C ARG A 68 -19.45 -3.74 -7.69
N PHE A 69 -19.35 -5.06 -7.90
CA PHE A 69 -20.38 -5.85 -8.53
C PHE A 69 -20.66 -7.13 -7.73
N LEU A 70 -21.91 -7.58 -7.71
CA LEU A 70 -22.25 -8.95 -7.37
C LEU A 70 -21.70 -9.91 -8.43
N VAL A 71 -21.37 -11.12 -8.03
CA VAL A 71 -20.63 -12.09 -8.85
C VAL A 71 -21.38 -13.41 -8.98
N ALA A 72 -21.44 -13.94 -10.20
CA ALA A 72 -22.06 -15.21 -10.50
C ALA A 72 -21.37 -16.39 -9.79
N ARG A 73 -22.08 -17.52 -9.67
CA ARG A 73 -21.52 -18.74 -9.05
C ARG A 73 -20.36 -19.34 -9.87
N SER A 74 -20.39 -19.15 -11.18
CA SER A 74 -19.31 -19.49 -12.10
C SER A 74 -18.49 -18.25 -12.39
N VAL A 75 -17.20 -18.30 -12.07
CA VAL A 75 -16.21 -17.24 -12.32
C VAL A 75 -15.02 -17.91 -13.00
N PRO A 76 -14.33 -17.27 -13.97
CA PRO A 76 -13.08 -17.79 -14.50
C PRO A 76 -12.05 -18.06 -13.40
N GLU A 77 -11.09 -18.95 -13.67
CA GLU A 77 -9.98 -19.19 -12.73
C GLU A 77 -9.20 -17.88 -12.51
N GLY A 78 -9.02 -17.53 -11.24
CA GLY A 78 -8.28 -16.35 -10.82
C GLY A 78 -6.90 -16.72 -10.28
N GLU A 79 -5.96 -15.79 -10.39
CA GLU A 79 -4.60 -15.91 -9.90
C GLU A 79 -4.40 -15.24 -8.53
N ALA A 80 -3.22 -15.43 -7.95
CA ALA A 80 -2.79 -14.81 -6.69
C ALA A 80 -3.83 -14.90 -5.57
N ALA A 81 -4.34 -16.11 -5.30
CA ALA A 81 -5.27 -16.35 -4.20
C ALA A 81 -4.62 -16.05 -2.85
N ARG A 82 -5.27 -15.23 -2.01
CA ARG A 82 -4.83 -14.92 -0.65
C ARG A 82 -6.01 -14.85 0.32
N LEU A 83 -5.81 -15.34 1.53
CA LEU A 83 -6.73 -15.14 2.64
C LEU A 83 -6.58 -13.70 3.17
N ILE A 84 -7.70 -13.03 3.41
CA ILE A 84 -7.74 -11.69 3.98
C ILE A 84 -8.64 -11.73 5.22
N GLU A 85 -8.09 -11.26 6.33
CA GLU A 85 -8.76 -11.07 7.62
C GLU A 85 -8.78 -9.55 7.88
N ASP A 86 -9.93 -8.92 7.68
CA ASP A 86 -10.14 -7.46 7.81
C ASP A 86 -10.89 -7.14 9.12
N ARG A 87 -10.19 -6.62 10.14
CA ARG A 87 -10.79 -6.16 11.40
C ARG A 87 -11.14 -4.66 11.33
N TYR A 88 -12.42 -4.35 11.27
CA TYR A 88 -12.94 -2.98 11.32
C TYR A 88 -13.08 -2.55 12.78
N LEU A 89 -12.38 -1.48 13.18
CA LEU A 89 -12.38 -1.00 14.57
C LEU A 89 -13.65 -0.20 14.86
N GLU A 90 -14.32 -0.54 15.96
CA GLU A 90 -15.66 -0.04 16.27
C GLU A 90 -15.66 1.49 16.49
N GLY A 91 -16.57 2.19 15.81
CA GLY A 91 -16.67 3.65 15.87
C GLY A 91 -15.51 4.41 15.21
N MET A 92 -14.65 3.75 14.43
CA MET A 92 -13.46 4.35 13.82
C MET A 92 -13.47 4.26 12.29
N SER A 93 -12.75 5.18 11.64
CA SER A 93 -12.40 5.10 10.22
C SER A 93 -11.22 4.14 9.95
N LEU A 94 -10.93 3.24 10.88
CA LEU A 94 -9.70 2.42 10.92
C LEU A 94 -10.02 0.94 10.73
N ARG A 95 -9.19 0.28 9.93
CA ARG A 95 -9.25 -1.17 9.69
C ARG A 95 -7.85 -1.76 9.78
N LEU A 96 -7.69 -2.78 10.60
CA LEU A 96 -6.52 -3.66 10.56
C LEU A 96 -6.76 -4.75 9.52
N ARG A 97 -5.77 -5.03 8.69
CA ARG A 97 -5.82 -6.11 7.70
C ARG A 97 -4.65 -7.04 7.93
N ARG A 98 -4.92 -8.34 7.94
CA ARG A 98 -3.93 -9.39 7.72
C ARG A 98 -4.19 -10.04 6.37
N VAL A 99 -3.14 -10.17 5.56
CA VAL A 99 -3.17 -10.89 4.28
C VAL A 99 -2.24 -12.08 4.41
N THR A 100 -2.73 -13.29 4.17
CA THR A 100 -1.96 -14.53 4.26
C THR A 100 -1.91 -15.24 2.90
N GLN A 101 -0.69 -15.51 2.43
CA GLN A 101 -0.40 -16.26 1.20
C GLN A 101 0.90 -17.06 1.40
N ASP A 102 0.94 -18.32 0.97
CA ASP A 102 2.12 -19.20 1.04
C ASP A 102 2.83 -19.22 2.42
N ARG A 103 2.03 -19.29 3.49
CA ARG A 103 2.45 -19.22 4.91
C ARG A 103 3.16 -17.93 5.33
N ARG A 104 3.18 -16.90 4.48
CA ARG A 104 3.63 -15.55 4.83
C ARG A 104 2.41 -14.69 5.12
N SER A 105 2.53 -13.78 6.09
CA SER A 105 1.49 -12.79 6.40
C SER A 105 2.02 -11.37 6.37
N VAL A 106 1.22 -10.45 5.82
CA VAL A 106 1.47 -9.01 5.82
C VAL A 106 0.35 -8.34 6.61
N HIS A 107 0.72 -7.39 7.46
CA HIS A 107 -0.21 -6.66 8.34
C HIS A 107 -0.20 -5.18 7.99
N THR A 108 -1.39 -4.56 7.92
CA THR A 108 -1.54 -3.12 7.70
C THR A 108 -2.63 -2.51 8.58
N LEU A 109 -2.38 -1.30 9.10
CA LEU A 109 -3.40 -0.39 9.57
C LEU A 109 -3.79 0.53 8.40
N THR A 110 -5.07 0.51 8.02
CA THR A 110 -5.66 1.38 6.99
C THR A 110 -6.60 2.38 7.64
N GLN A 111 -6.47 3.67 7.31
CA GLN A 111 -7.54 4.65 7.47
C GLN A 111 -8.29 4.79 6.14
N LYS A 112 -9.62 4.61 6.13
CA LYS A 112 -10.50 4.91 4.99
C LYS A 112 -11.48 6.02 5.39
N VAL A 113 -11.43 7.17 4.73
CA VAL A 113 -12.33 8.32 4.93
C VAL A 113 -13.08 8.56 3.63
N ARG A 114 -14.41 8.54 3.63
CA ARG A 114 -15.19 8.84 2.41
C ARG A 114 -15.01 10.29 1.99
N THR A 115 -15.04 10.57 0.69
CA THR A 115 -15.16 11.95 0.19
C THR A 115 -16.58 12.48 0.45
N GLU A 116 -17.60 11.66 0.20
CA GLU A 116 -19.01 11.93 0.48
C GLU A 116 -19.57 10.89 1.45
N ALA A 117 -20.19 11.31 2.56
CA ALA A 117 -20.54 10.41 3.66
C ALA A 117 -21.48 9.25 3.25
N SER A 118 -22.42 9.53 2.35
CA SER A 118 -23.41 8.56 1.86
C SER A 118 -22.92 7.68 0.71
N ASP A 119 -21.74 7.94 0.13
CA ASP A 119 -21.25 7.21 -1.04
C ASP A 119 -19.99 6.37 -0.70
N PRO A 120 -20.06 5.03 -0.75
CA PRO A 120 -18.91 4.16 -0.50
C PRO A 120 -17.96 4.00 -1.71
N SER A 121 -18.27 4.56 -2.88
CA SER A 121 -17.53 4.33 -4.13
C SER A 121 -16.21 5.11 -4.25
N GLU A 122 -16.05 6.24 -3.53
CA GLU A 122 -14.80 7.00 -3.44
C GLU A 122 -14.34 7.18 -1.99
N VAL A 123 -13.12 6.72 -1.72
CA VAL A 123 -12.51 6.76 -0.38
C VAL A 123 -11.08 7.26 -0.43
N LEU A 124 -10.76 8.11 0.54
CA LEU A 124 -9.43 8.59 0.84
C LEU A 124 -8.74 7.60 1.77
N VAL A 125 -7.72 6.93 1.24
CA VAL A 125 -7.06 5.79 1.89
C VAL A 125 -5.64 6.15 2.30
N THR A 126 -5.33 5.92 3.57
CA THR A 126 -3.97 6.00 4.12
C THR A 126 -3.59 4.65 4.70
N ASN A 127 -2.52 4.04 4.18
CA ASN A 127 -2.04 2.74 4.62
C ASN A 127 -0.72 2.87 5.40
N THR A 128 -0.59 2.10 6.49
CA THR A 128 0.64 1.92 7.24
C THR A 128 0.88 0.43 7.44
N TYR A 129 2.05 -0.07 7.05
CA TYR A 129 2.45 -1.45 7.33
C TYR A 129 2.87 -1.58 8.79
N THR A 130 2.45 -2.65 9.45
CA THR A 130 2.71 -2.90 10.87
C THR A 130 3.47 -4.20 11.06
N SER A 131 4.31 -4.26 12.09
CA SER A 131 4.82 -5.54 12.60
C SER A 131 3.68 -6.41 13.17
N GLU A 132 3.94 -7.70 13.32
CA GLU A 132 3.02 -8.64 13.98
C GLU A 132 2.72 -8.25 15.43
N GLY A 133 3.70 -7.69 16.15
CA GLY A 133 3.53 -7.21 17.53
C GLY A 133 2.66 -5.96 17.64
N GLU A 134 2.76 -5.03 16.68
CA GLU A 134 1.85 -3.87 16.58
C GLU A 134 0.44 -4.32 16.20
N TYR A 135 0.31 -5.17 15.17
CA TYR A 135 -0.98 -5.75 14.76
C TYR A 135 -1.69 -6.45 15.92
N SER A 136 -0.96 -7.28 16.68
CA SER A 136 -1.52 -8.01 17.83
C SER A 136 -2.03 -7.08 18.93
N ARG A 137 -1.34 -5.96 19.20
CA ARG A 137 -1.76 -4.95 20.18
C ARG A 137 -2.96 -4.14 19.68
N LEU A 138 -2.98 -3.77 18.40
CA LEU A 138 -4.08 -3.01 17.80
C LEU A 138 -5.34 -3.89 17.62
N SER A 139 -5.19 -5.20 17.44
CA SER A 139 -6.32 -6.13 17.33
C SER A 139 -7.09 -6.32 18.64
N ALA A 140 -6.50 -5.93 19.78
CA ALA A 140 -7.18 -5.95 21.08
C ALA A 140 -8.26 -4.86 21.23
N PHE A 141 -8.35 -3.89 20.32
CA PHE A 141 -9.44 -2.91 20.32
C PHE A 141 -10.78 -3.55 19.86
N PRO A 142 -11.93 -3.06 20.35
CA PRO A 142 -13.25 -3.47 19.86
C PRO A 142 -13.38 -3.31 18.36
N GLY A 143 -14.07 -4.24 17.72
CA GLY A 143 -14.16 -4.31 16.27
C GLY A 143 -14.67 -5.66 15.77
N HIS A 144 -15.00 -5.69 14.48
CA HIS A 144 -15.64 -6.81 13.81
C HIS A 144 -14.80 -7.28 12.61
N ASP A 145 -14.67 -8.58 12.47
CA ASP A 145 -13.78 -9.20 11.48
C ASP A 145 -14.54 -9.62 10.22
N VAL A 146 -13.98 -9.35 9.05
CA VAL A 146 -14.47 -9.76 7.73
C VAL A 146 -13.43 -10.67 7.11
N VAL A 147 -13.76 -11.96 6.96
CA VAL A 147 -12.85 -12.98 6.45
C VAL A 147 -13.24 -13.34 5.02
N LYS A 148 -12.27 -13.33 4.09
CA LYS A 148 -12.50 -13.58 2.66
C LYS A 148 -11.28 -14.12 1.93
N THR A 149 -11.49 -14.90 0.89
CA THR A 149 -10.45 -15.26 -0.08
C THR A 149 -10.52 -14.30 -1.24
N ARG A 150 -9.43 -13.58 -1.51
CA ARG A 150 -9.31 -12.67 -2.64
C ARG A 150 -8.51 -13.31 -3.77
N THR A 151 -9.05 -13.33 -4.97
CA THR A 151 -8.35 -13.72 -6.22
C THR A 151 -8.25 -12.51 -7.16
N VAL A 152 -7.40 -12.58 -8.18
CA VAL A 152 -7.38 -11.62 -9.30
C VAL A 152 -7.86 -12.33 -10.54
N VAL A 153 -8.88 -11.80 -11.21
CA VAL A 153 -9.39 -12.30 -12.49
C VAL A 153 -9.06 -11.27 -13.56
N ALA A 154 -8.06 -11.58 -14.39
CA ALA A 154 -7.69 -10.75 -15.52
C ALA A 154 -8.70 -10.90 -16.67
N THR A 155 -9.07 -9.78 -17.29
CA THR A 155 -9.89 -9.71 -18.50
C THR A 155 -9.08 -9.01 -19.60
N MET A 156 -9.66 -8.85 -20.80
CA MET A 156 -8.97 -8.17 -21.91
C MET A 156 -8.68 -6.67 -21.65
N SER A 157 -9.46 -6.01 -20.79
CA SER A 157 -9.32 -4.57 -20.52
C SER A 157 -9.05 -4.20 -19.06
N HIS A 158 -9.41 -5.06 -18.09
CA HIS A 158 -9.31 -4.75 -16.66
C HIS A 158 -8.90 -5.96 -15.80
N HIS A 159 -8.24 -5.71 -14.67
CA HIS A 159 -8.05 -6.71 -13.61
C HIS A 159 -9.14 -6.53 -12.56
N PHE A 160 -10.05 -7.51 -12.46
CA PHE A 160 -11.04 -7.55 -11.40
C PHE A 160 -10.47 -8.29 -10.19
N VAL A 161 -10.82 -7.80 -9.01
CA VAL A 161 -10.45 -8.39 -7.73
C VAL A 161 -11.69 -9.05 -7.15
N VAL A 162 -11.72 -10.37 -7.14
CA VAL A 162 -12.89 -11.13 -6.68
C VAL A 162 -12.67 -11.57 -5.25
N ASP A 163 -13.56 -11.15 -4.36
CA ASP A 163 -13.66 -11.59 -2.97
C ASP A 163 -14.76 -12.64 -2.83
N GLU A 164 -14.38 -13.84 -2.38
CA GLU A 164 -15.32 -14.82 -1.81
C GLU A 164 -15.31 -14.69 -0.29
N PHE A 165 -16.45 -14.32 0.29
CA PHE A 165 -16.58 -14.09 1.72
C PHE A 165 -16.90 -15.38 2.48
N HIS A 166 -16.44 -15.44 3.73
CA HIS A 166 -16.53 -16.62 4.60
C HIS A 166 -17.42 -16.39 5.83
N GLU A 167 -17.58 -17.45 6.63
CA GLU A 167 -18.29 -17.41 7.92
C GLU A 167 -19.73 -16.88 7.79
N ARG A 168 -20.12 -15.87 8.58
CA ARG A 168 -21.47 -15.26 8.53
C ARG A 168 -21.79 -14.58 7.18
N LEU A 169 -20.77 -14.31 6.36
CA LEU A 169 -20.91 -13.73 5.03
C LEU A 169 -20.77 -14.77 3.91
N ALA A 170 -20.72 -16.07 4.25
CA ALA A 170 -20.60 -17.15 3.28
C ALA A 170 -21.73 -17.10 2.23
N GLY A 171 -21.35 -17.22 0.96
CA GLY A 171 -22.24 -17.09 -0.19
C GLY A 171 -22.24 -15.71 -0.84
N LEU A 172 -21.79 -14.66 -0.14
CA LEU A 172 -21.49 -13.38 -0.78
C LEU A 172 -20.21 -13.48 -1.61
N ARG A 173 -20.29 -13.02 -2.85
CA ARG A 173 -19.14 -12.80 -3.72
C ARG A 173 -19.22 -11.42 -4.35
N LEU A 174 -18.12 -10.67 -4.29
CA LEU A 174 -18.02 -9.33 -4.85
C LEU A 174 -16.80 -9.22 -5.75
N ALA A 175 -16.95 -8.53 -6.88
CA ALA A 175 -15.85 -8.12 -7.72
C ALA A 175 -15.64 -6.61 -7.58
N GLU A 176 -14.40 -6.21 -7.37
CA GLU A 176 -13.98 -4.81 -7.29
C GLU A 176 -13.01 -4.50 -8.43
N VAL A 177 -13.12 -3.31 -9.01
CA VAL A 177 -12.14 -2.76 -9.95
C VAL A 177 -11.88 -1.30 -9.59
N GLU A 178 -10.59 -0.96 -9.41
CA GLU A 178 -10.17 0.43 -9.20
C GLU A 178 -10.21 1.18 -10.54
N VAL A 179 -10.83 2.34 -10.56
CA VAL A 179 -10.96 3.20 -11.74
C VAL A 179 -10.46 4.61 -11.46
N THR A 180 -9.98 5.32 -12.48
CA THR A 180 -9.63 6.74 -12.33
C THR A 180 -10.86 7.64 -12.21
N ASP A 181 -11.97 7.20 -12.82
CA ASP A 181 -13.24 7.90 -12.98
C ASP A 181 -14.38 6.88 -12.93
N LEU A 182 -15.36 7.10 -12.05
CA LEU A 182 -16.51 6.22 -11.84
C LEU A 182 -17.50 6.26 -13.01
N ALA A 183 -17.58 7.38 -13.74
CA ALA A 183 -18.48 7.53 -14.89
C ALA A 183 -17.96 6.85 -16.16
N LYS A 184 -16.71 6.37 -16.16
CA LYS A 184 -16.10 5.74 -17.33
C LYS A 184 -16.76 4.37 -17.63
N PRO A 185 -17.17 4.12 -18.90
CA PRO A 185 -17.62 2.79 -19.32
C PRO A 185 -16.55 1.72 -19.07
N LEU A 186 -16.99 0.52 -18.70
CA LEU A 186 -16.18 -0.68 -18.54
C LEU A 186 -16.79 -1.79 -19.40
N ASP A 187 -15.94 -2.62 -19.99
CA ASP A 187 -16.39 -3.89 -20.57
C ASP A 187 -16.67 -4.84 -19.40
N LEU A 188 -17.95 -5.10 -19.12
CA LEU A 188 -18.37 -5.97 -18.03
C LEU A 188 -18.43 -7.43 -18.53
N PRO A 189 -17.64 -8.36 -17.97
CA PRO A 189 -17.78 -9.78 -18.26
C PRO A 189 -19.14 -10.34 -17.81
N GLU A 190 -19.61 -11.40 -18.47
CA GLU A 190 -20.89 -12.09 -18.20
C GLU A 190 -21.06 -12.64 -16.77
N TRP A 191 -19.96 -12.80 -16.03
CA TRP A 191 -19.97 -13.28 -14.64
C TRP A 191 -20.14 -12.16 -13.61
N LEU A 192 -20.15 -10.89 -14.03
CA LEU A 192 -20.60 -9.76 -13.22
C LEU A 192 -22.13 -9.63 -13.32
N LEU A 193 -22.78 -9.46 -12.18
CA LEU A 193 -24.22 -9.31 -12.05
C LEU A 193 -24.55 -7.83 -11.79
N ALA A 194 -25.35 -7.52 -10.77
CA ALA A 194 -25.70 -6.16 -10.42
C ALA A 194 -24.49 -5.35 -9.93
N GLU A 195 -24.40 -4.09 -10.36
CA GLU A 195 -23.48 -3.11 -9.80
C GLU A 195 -24.03 -2.58 -8.47
N VAL A 196 -23.17 -2.59 -7.44
CA VAL A 196 -23.46 -2.19 -6.06
C VAL A 196 -22.44 -1.15 -5.55
N SER A 197 -21.78 -0.45 -6.47
CA SER A 197 -20.72 0.55 -6.21
C SER A 197 -21.11 1.61 -5.18
N HIS A 198 -22.35 2.11 -5.24
CA HIS A 198 -22.89 3.16 -4.37
C HIS A 198 -23.77 2.63 -3.22
N ASP A 199 -23.94 1.30 -3.10
CA ASP A 199 -24.79 0.71 -2.06
C ASP A 199 -23.97 0.48 -0.79
N ASP A 200 -24.23 1.30 0.23
CA ASP A 200 -23.54 1.26 1.53
C ASP A 200 -23.52 -0.13 2.16
N ARG A 201 -24.56 -0.94 1.92
CA ARG A 201 -24.72 -2.28 2.50
C ARG A 201 -23.62 -3.25 2.06
N PHE A 202 -23.03 -3.01 0.90
CA PHE A 202 -21.88 -3.77 0.37
C PHE A 202 -20.53 -3.13 0.69
N SER A 203 -20.49 -2.03 1.43
CA SER A 203 -19.25 -1.47 1.95
C SER A 203 -18.68 -2.37 3.05
N GLY A 204 -17.35 -2.51 3.10
CA GLY A 204 -16.71 -3.43 4.05
C GLY A 204 -16.99 -3.12 5.53
N GLY A 205 -17.26 -1.85 5.87
CA GLY A 205 -17.64 -1.45 7.24
C GLY A 205 -19.08 -1.88 7.60
N HIS A 206 -20.00 -1.84 6.63
CA HIS A 206 -21.37 -2.34 6.82
C HIS A 206 -21.36 -3.87 6.93
N LEU A 207 -20.69 -4.56 6.00
CA LEU A 207 -20.51 -6.01 6.00
C LEU A 207 -19.84 -6.53 7.29
N ALA A 208 -19.01 -5.72 7.95
CA ALA A 208 -18.40 -6.07 9.23
C ALA A 208 -19.45 -6.28 10.33
N VAL A 209 -20.55 -5.54 10.34
CA VAL A 209 -21.65 -5.69 11.33
C VAL A 209 -22.86 -6.48 10.81
N THR A 210 -22.87 -6.86 9.53
CA THR A 210 -23.94 -7.67 8.92
C THR A 210 -23.94 -9.11 9.42
N ASP A 211 -25.11 -9.62 9.81
CA ASP A 211 -25.35 -11.04 10.10
C ASP A 211 -25.85 -11.84 8.88
N ALA A 212 -25.84 -13.17 8.99
CA ALA A 212 -26.21 -14.07 7.88
C ALA A 212 -27.68 -13.94 7.43
N SER A 213 -28.60 -13.57 8.32
CA SER A 213 -30.01 -13.35 7.98
C SER A 213 -30.19 -12.02 7.23
N GLN A 214 -29.54 -10.96 7.71
CA GLN A 214 -29.50 -9.66 7.03
C GLN A 214 -28.89 -9.76 5.63
N LEU A 215 -27.77 -10.51 5.49
CA LEU A 215 -27.18 -10.80 4.19
C LEU A 215 -28.15 -11.56 3.27
N THR A 216 -28.84 -12.57 3.80
CA THR A 216 -29.80 -13.36 3.02
C THR A 216 -30.96 -12.49 2.52
N GLU A 217 -31.53 -11.61 3.35
CA GLU A 217 -32.57 -10.67 2.91
C GLU A 217 -32.05 -9.61 1.93
N MET A 218 -30.83 -9.10 2.15
CA MET A 218 -30.19 -8.14 1.23
C MET A 218 -30.00 -8.73 -0.18
N LEU A 219 -29.57 -9.99 -0.27
CA LEU A 219 -29.31 -10.64 -1.56
C LEU A 219 -30.58 -10.98 -2.35
N LYS A 220 -31.77 -11.02 -1.72
CA LYS A 220 -33.05 -11.20 -2.45
C LYS A 220 -33.48 -10.00 -3.29
N ALA A 221 -32.79 -8.86 -3.16
CA ALA A 221 -33.06 -7.66 -3.95
C ALA A 221 -32.43 -7.68 -5.36
N PHE A 222 -31.74 -8.78 -5.71
CA PHE A 222 -30.94 -8.94 -6.94
C PHE A 222 -31.20 -10.31 -7.58
#